data_AF-A0A935D482-F1
#
_entry.id   AF-A0A935D482-F1
#
_cell.length_a   1.000
_cell.length_b   1.000
_cell.length_c   1.000
_cell.angle_alpha   90.00
_cell.angle_beta   90.00
_cell.angle_gamma   90.00
#
_symmetry.space_group_name_H-M   'P 1'
#
loop_
_entity.id
_entity.type
_entity.pdbx_description
1 polymer ?
#
loop_
_entity_poly.entity_id
_entity_poly.type
_entity_poly.pdbx_seq_one_letter_code
_entity_poly.pdbx_strand_id
1 'polypeptide(L)'
;MRLHRFALPSTLATLAPKLTFAALVVGAVALPGCSAEVEGAPPDDQNADELRGNHAVGTDLRTTADLNHRAAPNLEAAILQVIPEGTIVKSAAAQPRSGWYGITWNGRTGWVFGEYLVKPSSASGGSAASDLLEYHAAGSVQLWDQTFGRRDGADPLSNIRDAAAGRSARTSCYGTAPCTTVRLSSALVTGLAALRSRYGFRYFVTAIAGASHSSGSYHYAGRAVDVGEIDGVNIAGNTALTRRFMAACTALGAIEVLGPSNRSDHQDHIHCAW
;
A
#
# COMPACT_ATOMS: atom_id res chain seq x y z
N MET A 1 -67.32 26.98 -5.73
CA MET A 1 -67.48 27.90 -6.88
C MET A 1 -66.43 27.52 -7.94
N ARG A 2 -66.72 27.67 -9.24
CA ARG A 2 -65.90 27.26 -10.40
C ARG A 2 -65.43 25.79 -10.46
N LEU A 3 -66.06 25.04 -11.36
CA LEU A 3 -65.49 23.86 -12.03
C LEU A 3 -64.39 24.31 -13.02
N HIS A 4 -63.50 23.40 -13.41
CA HIS A 4 -63.41 22.97 -14.81
C HIS A 4 -62.70 21.61 -14.95
N ARG A 5 -63.21 20.76 -15.85
CA ARG A 5 -62.61 19.49 -16.29
C ARG A 5 -61.87 19.69 -17.61
N PHE A 6 -60.79 18.95 -17.85
CA PHE A 6 -60.33 18.36 -19.13
C PHE A 6 -59.10 17.48 -18.80
N ALA A 7 -58.74 16.36 -19.45
CA ALA A 7 -59.49 15.26 -20.07
C ALA A 7 -58.50 14.06 -20.26
N LEU A 8 -59.03 12.84 -20.44
CA LEU A 8 -58.29 11.57 -20.73
C LEU A 8 -58.29 11.29 -22.26
N PRO A 9 -57.70 10.20 -22.83
CA PRO A 9 -57.06 8.99 -22.26
C PRO A 9 -55.55 8.85 -22.73
N SER A 10 -54.83 7.72 -22.88
CA SER A 10 -55.13 6.27 -23.05
C SER A 10 -53.93 5.33 -22.73
N THR A 11 -54.22 4.04 -22.49
CA THR A 11 -53.55 2.76 -22.89
C THR A 11 -52.03 2.67 -23.14
N LEU A 12 -51.31 1.56 -22.89
CA LEU A 12 -51.63 0.11 -22.70
C LEU A 12 -51.05 -0.43 -21.36
N ALA A 13 -51.62 -1.42 -20.65
CA ALA A 13 -51.56 -2.89 -20.84
C ALA A 13 -50.12 -3.46 -20.99
N THR A 14 -49.71 -4.60 -20.39
CA THR A 14 -50.42 -5.89 -20.27
C THR A 14 -49.95 -6.74 -19.05
N LEU A 15 -50.54 -7.93 -18.86
CA LEU A 15 -50.41 -8.90 -17.75
C LEU A 15 -48.99 -9.44 -17.46
N ALA A 16 -48.80 -9.94 -16.24
CA ALA A 16 -47.73 -10.87 -15.86
C ALA A 16 -48.25 -12.34 -15.77
N PRO A 17 -47.41 -13.36 -16.04
CA PRO A 17 -47.62 -14.72 -15.57
C PRO A 17 -46.55 -15.17 -14.55
N LYS A 18 -46.87 -16.20 -13.77
CA LYS A 18 -45.95 -16.83 -12.79
C LYS A 18 -45.01 -17.80 -13.49
N LEU A 19 -43.73 -17.85 -13.11
CA LEU A 19 -42.86 -18.97 -13.46
C LEU A 19 -43.21 -20.19 -12.60
N THR A 20 -43.39 -21.35 -13.25
CA THR A 20 -43.57 -22.64 -12.59
C THR A 20 -42.35 -23.51 -12.89
N PHE A 21 -41.81 -24.20 -11.89
CA PHE A 21 -40.70 -25.13 -12.07
C PHE A 21 -41.14 -26.37 -12.85
N ALA A 22 -40.32 -26.77 -13.83
CA ALA A 22 -40.36 -28.09 -14.45
C ALA A 22 -38.93 -28.53 -14.78
N ALA A 23 -38.43 -29.58 -14.13
CA ALA A 23 -37.15 -30.18 -14.45
C ALA A 23 -37.35 -31.33 -15.44
N LEU A 24 -36.45 -31.49 -16.41
CA LEU A 24 -36.38 -32.66 -17.27
C LEU A 24 -34.92 -33.07 -17.44
N VAL A 25 -34.62 -34.36 -17.22
CA VAL A 25 -33.26 -34.91 -17.23
C VAL A 25 -33.10 -35.87 -18.41
N VAL A 26 -32.40 -35.42 -19.45
CA VAL A 26 -31.82 -36.22 -20.55
C VAL A 26 -30.58 -35.45 -21.03
N GLY A 27 -29.42 -36.04 -21.30
CA GLY A 27 -28.96 -37.41 -21.10
C GLY A 27 -27.46 -37.47 -21.46
N ALA A 28 -26.68 -38.36 -20.85
CA ALA A 28 -25.23 -38.35 -21.03
C ALA A 28 -24.80 -38.95 -22.38
N VAL A 29 -23.96 -38.22 -23.12
CA VAL A 29 -23.18 -38.73 -24.25
C VAL A 29 -21.71 -38.42 -23.97
N ALA A 30 -20.89 -39.46 -23.81
CA ALA A 30 -19.45 -39.32 -23.62
C ALA A 30 -18.73 -39.38 -24.98
N LEU A 31 -17.70 -38.55 -25.15
CA LEU A 31 -16.69 -38.71 -26.19
C LEU A 31 -15.31 -38.79 -25.55
N PRO A 32 -14.36 -39.56 -26.11
CA PRO A 32 -13.13 -39.92 -25.41
C PRO A 32 -11.96 -38.98 -25.72
N GLY A 33 -11.16 -38.69 -24.68
CA GLY A 33 -9.70 -38.58 -24.78
C GLY A 33 -9.12 -37.27 -25.31
N CYS A 34 -8.54 -36.49 -24.40
CA CYS A 34 -7.17 -35.96 -24.56
C CYS A 34 -6.59 -35.69 -23.16
N SER A 35 -5.39 -36.19 -22.87
CA SER A 35 -4.74 -36.00 -21.57
C SER A 35 -4.26 -34.56 -21.40
N ALA A 36 -4.45 -34.00 -20.22
CA ALA A 36 -3.96 -32.66 -19.85
C ALA A 36 -3.14 -32.73 -18.55
N GLU A 37 -1.88 -33.13 -18.69
CA GLU A 37 -0.83 -32.83 -17.70
C GLU A 37 0.16 -31.87 -18.36
N VAL A 38 0.00 -30.56 -18.10
CA VAL A 38 1.01 -29.54 -18.38
C VAL A 38 1.07 -28.61 -17.19
N GLU A 39 2.11 -28.83 -16.39
CA GLU A 39 2.98 -27.88 -15.65
C GLU A 39 2.38 -26.66 -14.90
N GLY A 40 3.01 -26.35 -13.77
CA GLY A 40 2.55 -25.38 -12.79
C GLY A 40 2.20 -23.99 -13.34
N ALA A 41 1.07 -23.47 -12.88
CA ALA A 41 0.70 -22.08 -13.06
C ALA A 41 1.82 -21.15 -12.53
N PRO A 42 2.18 -20.07 -13.27
CA PRO A 42 3.12 -19.08 -12.79
C PRO A 42 2.57 -18.37 -11.53
N PRO A 43 3.43 -17.79 -10.68
CA PRO A 43 2.99 -17.05 -9.50
C PRO A 43 2.14 -15.84 -9.90
N ASP A 44 1.09 -15.61 -9.12
CA ASP A 44 -0.01 -14.68 -9.39
C ASP A 44 0.41 -13.21 -9.20
N ASP A 45 0.70 -12.50 -10.30
CA ASP A 45 1.00 -11.06 -10.28
C ASP A 45 -0.28 -10.21 -10.25
N GLN A 46 -0.79 -10.02 -9.04
CA GLN A 46 -1.95 -9.17 -8.76
C GLN A 46 -1.65 -7.66 -8.81
N ASN A 47 -0.40 -7.20 -9.06
CA ASN A 47 -0.11 -5.76 -9.15
C ASN A 47 -0.53 -5.15 -10.49
N ALA A 48 -0.56 -5.95 -11.57
CA ALA A 48 -0.88 -5.47 -12.92
C ALA A 48 -2.39 -5.30 -13.20
N ASP A 49 -3.26 -5.95 -12.41
CA ASP A 49 -4.71 -5.94 -12.66
C ASP A 49 -5.38 -4.65 -12.17
N GLU A 50 -4.85 -4.01 -11.11
CA GLU A 50 -5.39 -2.80 -10.50
C GLU A 50 -5.48 -1.56 -11.42
N LEU A 51 -4.73 -1.53 -12.53
CA LEU A 51 -4.81 -0.46 -13.53
C LEU A 51 -5.81 -0.74 -14.66
N ARG A 52 -6.35 -1.96 -14.78
CA ARG A 52 -7.19 -2.40 -15.90
C ARG A 52 -8.64 -1.87 -15.81
N GLY A 53 -8.79 -0.56 -15.88
CA GLY A 53 -10.09 0.12 -15.90
C GLY A 53 -10.01 1.61 -16.18
N ASN A 54 -11.15 2.29 -16.04
CA ASN A 54 -11.19 3.74 -16.02
C ASN A 54 -10.46 4.26 -14.77
N HIS A 55 -9.49 5.16 -14.96
CA HIS A 55 -8.83 5.89 -13.88
C HIS A 55 -9.06 7.40 -14.05
N ALA A 56 -8.81 8.21 -13.03
CA ALA A 56 -8.95 9.66 -13.17
C ALA A 56 -7.80 10.25 -14.02
N VAL A 57 -8.07 11.36 -14.71
CA VAL A 57 -7.01 12.18 -15.31
C VAL A 57 -6.29 12.93 -14.20
N GLY A 58 -4.96 12.95 -14.21
CA GLY A 58 -4.12 13.55 -13.17
C GLY A 58 -3.76 12.61 -12.00
N THR A 59 -4.27 11.37 -12.01
CA THR A 59 -3.83 10.29 -11.10
C THR A 59 -2.31 10.11 -11.22
N ASP A 60 -1.63 10.10 -10.08
CA ASP A 60 -0.22 9.74 -10.00
C ASP A 60 -0.04 8.22 -10.23
N LEU A 61 0.91 7.88 -11.08
CA LEU A 61 1.35 6.54 -11.43
C LEU A 61 2.87 6.47 -11.26
N ARG A 62 3.44 5.29 -10.99
CA ARG A 62 4.88 5.09 -10.75
C ARG A 62 5.44 4.10 -11.76
N THR A 63 6.56 4.44 -12.38
CA THR A 63 7.28 3.52 -13.28
C THR A 63 7.95 2.40 -12.49
N THR A 64 7.91 1.17 -13.03
CA THR A 64 8.60 -0.02 -12.48
C THR A 64 9.86 -0.43 -13.26
N ALA A 65 10.18 0.30 -14.33
CA ALA A 65 11.40 0.19 -15.12
C ALA A 65 11.66 1.51 -15.86
N ASP A 66 12.82 1.65 -16.51
CA ASP A 66 13.10 2.72 -17.47
C ASP A 66 12.16 2.62 -18.68
N LEU A 67 11.31 3.64 -18.87
CA LEU A 67 10.10 3.53 -19.69
C LEU A 67 10.07 4.54 -20.85
N ASN A 68 9.95 4.04 -22.07
CA ASN A 68 9.88 4.84 -23.29
C ASN A 68 8.58 5.65 -23.38
N HIS A 69 8.68 6.99 -23.30
CA HIS A 69 7.57 7.92 -23.51
C HIS A 69 7.47 8.26 -25.01
N ARG A 70 6.43 7.80 -25.68
CA ARG A 70 6.28 7.85 -27.14
C ARG A 70 5.22 8.83 -27.61
N ALA A 71 5.34 9.29 -28.86
CA ALA A 71 4.38 10.21 -29.48
C ALA A 71 2.96 9.61 -29.67
N ALA A 72 2.85 8.29 -29.79
CA ALA A 72 1.60 7.57 -30.05
C ALA A 72 1.63 6.17 -29.38
N PRO A 73 0.46 5.53 -29.14
CA PRO A 73 0.38 4.24 -28.45
C PRO A 73 0.71 3.05 -29.36
N ASN A 74 1.98 2.95 -29.80
CA ASN A 74 2.53 1.80 -30.54
C ASN A 74 4.07 1.80 -30.50
N LEU A 75 4.69 0.70 -30.93
CA LEU A 75 6.15 0.49 -30.90
C LEU A 75 6.92 1.25 -31.98
N GLU A 76 6.26 1.66 -33.08
CA GLU A 76 6.87 2.43 -34.17
C GLU A 76 6.91 3.94 -33.88
N ALA A 77 6.15 4.40 -32.89
CA ALA A 77 6.03 5.80 -32.54
C ALA A 77 7.34 6.35 -31.94
N ALA A 78 7.78 7.51 -32.44
CA ALA A 78 8.98 8.19 -31.98
C ALA A 78 9.03 8.35 -30.45
N ILE A 79 10.17 8.01 -29.86
CA ILE A 79 10.44 8.18 -28.44
C ILE A 79 10.73 9.66 -28.17
N LEU A 80 9.88 10.28 -27.36
CA LEU A 80 10.00 11.68 -26.93
C LEU A 80 11.08 11.84 -25.86
N GLN A 81 11.09 10.93 -24.89
CA GLN A 81 11.98 10.83 -23.74
C GLN A 81 11.98 9.38 -23.19
N VAL A 82 12.96 9.03 -22.37
CA VAL A 82 12.87 7.89 -21.44
C VAL A 82 12.54 8.43 -20.05
N ILE A 83 11.59 7.82 -19.37
CA ILE A 83 11.21 8.12 -17.99
C ILE A 83 11.94 7.11 -17.09
N PRO A 84 12.80 7.53 -16.13
CA PRO A 84 13.52 6.59 -15.28
C PRO A 84 12.60 5.71 -14.41
N GLU A 85 13.08 4.54 -13.99
CA GLU A 85 12.44 3.71 -12.96
C GLU A 85 12.10 4.52 -11.68
N GLY A 86 10.99 4.16 -11.02
CA GLY A 86 10.55 4.76 -9.75
C GLY A 86 9.97 6.18 -9.85
N THR A 87 9.99 6.78 -11.05
CA THR A 87 9.49 8.13 -11.32
C THR A 87 7.97 8.20 -11.16
N ILE A 88 7.49 9.24 -10.47
CA ILE A 88 6.06 9.58 -10.41
C ILE A 88 5.67 10.39 -11.65
N VAL A 89 4.62 9.94 -12.32
CA VAL A 89 4.08 10.51 -13.57
C VAL A 89 2.57 10.68 -13.46
N LYS A 90 1.95 11.58 -14.24
CA LYS A 90 0.50 11.81 -14.18
C LYS A 90 -0.23 11.25 -15.39
N SER A 91 -1.38 10.60 -15.17
CA SER A 91 -2.28 10.18 -16.24
C SER A 91 -2.82 11.39 -17.02
N ALA A 92 -2.78 11.31 -18.35
CA ALA A 92 -3.27 12.34 -19.27
C ALA A 92 -4.64 11.99 -19.89
N ALA A 93 -5.06 10.73 -19.78
CA ALA A 93 -6.34 10.24 -20.29
C ALA A 93 -6.91 9.18 -19.35
N ALA A 94 -8.23 9.19 -19.12
CA ALA A 94 -8.90 8.29 -18.17
C ALA A 94 -8.97 6.83 -18.62
N GLN A 95 -8.65 6.53 -19.88
CA GLN A 95 -8.81 5.22 -20.51
C GLN A 95 -7.52 4.80 -21.24
N PRO A 96 -6.97 3.62 -20.93
CA PRO A 96 -5.88 3.04 -21.71
C PRO A 96 -6.31 2.73 -23.15
N ARG A 97 -5.35 2.69 -24.08
CA ARG A 97 -5.55 2.27 -25.46
C ARG A 97 -4.69 1.04 -25.75
N SER A 98 -5.30 -0.15 -25.76
CA SER A 98 -4.62 -1.42 -26.05
C SER A 98 -3.34 -1.63 -25.21
N GLY A 99 -3.44 -1.42 -23.89
CA GLY A 99 -2.31 -1.50 -22.95
C GLY A 99 -1.49 -0.22 -22.80
N TRP A 100 -1.68 0.79 -23.66
CA TRP A 100 -0.94 2.06 -23.58
C TRP A 100 -1.67 3.11 -22.73
N TYR A 101 -0.91 3.80 -21.87
CA TYR A 101 -1.41 4.84 -20.98
C TYR A 101 -0.93 6.20 -21.47
N GLY A 102 -1.85 7.16 -21.58
CA GLY A 102 -1.51 8.55 -21.84
C GLY A 102 -0.90 9.15 -20.57
N ILE A 103 0.32 9.69 -20.67
CA ILE A 103 1.10 10.18 -19.53
C ILE A 103 1.61 11.60 -19.81
N THR A 104 1.47 12.49 -18.83
CA THR A 104 2.12 13.80 -18.77
C THR A 104 3.27 13.76 -17.77
N TRP A 105 4.47 14.13 -18.24
CA TRP A 105 5.70 14.23 -17.45
C TRP A 105 6.60 15.33 -18.04
N ASN A 106 7.30 16.10 -17.19
CA ASN A 106 8.17 17.22 -17.60
C ASN A 106 7.53 18.18 -18.63
N GLY A 107 6.23 18.47 -18.49
CA GLY A 107 5.48 19.33 -19.40
C GLY A 107 5.16 18.73 -20.78
N ARG A 108 5.54 17.49 -21.05
CA ARG A 108 5.25 16.75 -22.28
C ARG A 108 4.16 15.72 -22.03
N THR A 109 3.25 15.57 -23.00
CA THR A 109 2.23 14.50 -22.99
C THR A 109 2.53 13.50 -24.11
N GLY A 110 2.40 12.22 -23.80
CA GLY A 110 2.75 11.11 -24.69
C GLY A 110 2.19 9.79 -24.14
N TRP A 111 2.72 8.66 -24.62
CA TRP A 111 2.20 7.32 -24.31
C TRP A 111 3.29 6.40 -23.77
N VAL A 112 2.97 5.58 -22.78
CA VAL A 112 3.83 4.50 -22.28
C VAL A 112 3.06 3.18 -22.24
N PHE A 113 3.77 2.05 -22.16
CA PHE A 113 3.13 0.75 -21.98
C PHE A 113 2.83 0.50 -20.49
N GLY A 114 1.59 0.09 -20.19
CA GLY A 114 1.04 0.09 -18.83
C GLY A 114 1.54 -1.01 -17.91
N GLU A 115 2.13 -2.07 -18.44
CA GLU A 115 2.78 -3.15 -17.67
C GLU A 115 3.94 -2.62 -16.80
N TYR A 116 4.56 -1.51 -17.24
CA TYR A 116 5.64 -0.84 -16.52
C TYR A 116 5.15 0.33 -15.66
N LEU A 117 3.86 0.39 -15.38
CA LEU A 117 3.24 1.30 -14.43
C LEU A 117 2.58 0.51 -13.31
N VAL A 118 2.73 1.01 -12.08
CA VAL A 118 1.83 0.70 -10.97
C VAL A 118 1.17 1.99 -10.51
N LYS A 119 0.05 1.89 -9.78
CA LYS A 119 -0.28 2.99 -8.87
C LYS A 119 0.87 3.06 -7.84
N PRO A 120 1.41 4.24 -7.49
CA PRO A 120 2.06 4.34 -6.18
C PRO A 120 1.02 3.96 -5.12
N SER A 121 1.47 3.56 -3.93
CA SER A 121 0.62 3.47 -2.74
C SER A 121 -0.05 4.83 -2.56
N SER A 122 -1.30 4.92 -3.03
CA SER A 122 -1.95 6.19 -3.31
C SER A 122 -2.81 6.52 -2.11
N ALA A 123 -2.47 7.61 -1.42
CA ALA A 123 -3.23 8.18 -0.32
C ALA A 123 -4.71 8.34 -0.72
N SER A 124 -5.52 7.33 -0.38
CA SER A 124 -6.89 7.10 -0.86
C SER A 124 -7.91 7.95 -0.09
N GLY A 125 -7.52 9.18 0.22
CA GLY A 125 -8.02 9.91 1.39
C GLY A 125 -7.36 9.45 2.71
N GLY A 126 -6.76 8.26 2.74
CA GLY A 126 -5.92 7.77 3.84
C GLY A 126 -4.54 8.45 3.87
N SER A 127 -3.97 8.55 5.07
CA SER A 127 -2.56 8.91 5.28
C SER A 127 -1.67 7.66 5.27
N ALA A 128 -0.34 7.78 5.15
CA ALA A 128 0.56 6.64 5.32
C ALA A 128 0.44 5.94 6.69
N ALA A 129 -0.06 6.63 7.72
CA ALA A 129 -0.43 6.01 8.99
C ALA A 129 -1.76 5.21 8.91
N SER A 130 -2.65 5.55 7.99
CA SER A 130 -3.85 4.76 7.67
C SER A 130 -3.45 3.46 6.95
N ASP A 131 -2.55 3.54 5.97
CA ASP A 131 -1.99 2.36 5.26
C ASP A 131 -1.38 1.36 6.27
N LEU A 132 -0.69 1.85 7.30
CA LEU A 132 -0.13 1.02 8.37
C LEU A 132 -1.19 0.33 9.24
N LEU A 133 -2.37 0.95 9.44
CA LEU A 133 -3.49 0.30 10.12
C LEU A 133 -4.13 -0.79 9.26
N GLU A 134 -4.17 -0.61 7.94
CA GLU A 134 -4.63 -1.63 6.99
C GLU A 134 -3.64 -2.80 6.92
N TYR A 135 -2.35 -2.53 6.77
CA TYR A 135 -1.30 -3.56 6.80
C TYR A 135 -1.25 -4.32 8.12
N HIS A 136 -1.65 -3.68 9.23
CA HIS A 136 -1.84 -4.29 10.54
C HIS A 136 -3.08 -5.19 10.61
N ALA A 137 -4.24 -4.71 10.13
CA ALA A 137 -5.44 -5.53 10.02
C ALA A 137 -5.24 -6.77 9.13
N ALA A 138 -4.41 -6.65 8.09
CA ALA A 138 -4.00 -7.73 7.21
C ALA A 138 -2.87 -8.64 7.77
N GLY A 139 -2.39 -8.43 9.00
CA GLY A 139 -1.33 -9.26 9.61
C GLY A 139 0.02 -9.21 8.89
N SER A 140 0.29 -8.12 8.15
CA SER A 140 1.53 -7.92 7.39
C SER A 140 2.49 -6.93 8.05
N VAL A 141 1.97 -5.94 8.79
CA VAL A 141 2.75 -5.08 9.70
C VAL A 141 2.19 -5.23 11.11
N GLN A 142 2.86 -6.03 11.94
CA GLN A 142 2.46 -6.18 13.33
C GLN A 142 2.86 -4.92 14.10
N LEU A 143 1.91 -4.31 14.81
CA LEU A 143 2.11 -3.14 15.66
C LEU A 143 1.76 -3.58 17.08
N TRP A 144 2.69 -3.44 18.03
CA TRP A 144 2.39 -3.83 19.42
C TRP A 144 1.30 -2.94 20.02
N ASP A 145 0.38 -3.52 20.78
CA ASP A 145 -0.70 -2.85 21.50
C ASP A 145 -0.35 -2.55 22.98
N GLN A 146 0.80 -3.03 23.47
CA GLN A 146 1.16 -3.08 24.89
C GLN A 146 2.66 -2.91 25.13
N THR A 147 3.10 -1.68 25.39
CA THR A 147 4.51 -1.31 25.62
C THR A 147 5.07 -2.01 26.86
N PHE A 148 5.80 -3.13 26.69
CA PHE A 148 6.36 -3.94 27.79
C PHE A 148 5.34 -4.28 28.90
N GLY A 149 4.10 -4.62 28.51
CA GLY A 149 3.00 -4.94 29.43
C GLY A 149 2.35 -3.72 30.11
N ARG A 150 2.74 -2.48 29.74
CA ARG A 150 2.12 -1.23 30.20
C ARG A 150 1.15 -0.71 29.15
N ARG A 151 -0.04 -0.30 29.58
CA ARG A 151 -1.07 0.33 28.74
C ARG A 151 -1.15 1.83 29.04
N ASP A 152 -0.08 2.55 28.73
CA ASP A 152 0.00 4.02 28.83
C ASP A 152 -0.49 4.76 27.58
N GLY A 153 -0.83 4.00 26.52
CA GLY A 153 -1.29 4.53 25.22
C GLY A 153 -0.14 5.07 24.36
N ALA A 154 1.11 4.78 24.72
CA ALA A 154 2.30 5.09 23.93
C ALA A 154 2.78 3.90 23.07
N ASP A 155 1.99 2.82 23.01
CA ASP A 155 2.26 1.64 22.20
C ASP A 155 2.24 1.98 20.68
N PRO A 156 3.00 1.23 19.85
CA PRO A 156 3.04 1.42 18.40
C PRO A 156 1.67 1.52 17.72
N LEU A 157 0.70 0.70 18.13
CA LEU A 157 -0.63 0.68 17.52
C LEU A 157 -1.43 1.95 17.87
N SER A 158 -1.41 2.40 19.12
CA SER A 158 -1.97 3.70 19.54
C SER A 158 -1.26 4.88 18.88
N ASN A 159 0.08 4.82 18.77
CA ASN A 159 0.90 5.84 18.10
C ASN A 159 0.48 6.03 16.63
N ILE A 160 0.30 4.94 15.87
CA ILE A 160 -0.18 5.00 14.48
C ILE A 160 -1.66 5.41 14.39
N ARG A 161 -2.54 4.95 15.30
CA ARG A 161 -3.94 5.41 15.39
C ARG A 161 -4.07 6.92 15.67
N ASP A 162 -3.15 7.47 16.46
CA ASP A 162 -3.09 8.89 16.74
C ASP A 162 -2.65 9.67 15.49
N ALA A 163 -1.56 9.25 14.84
CA ALA A 163 -1.09 9.86 13.60
C ALA A 163 -2.10 9.78 12.44
N ALA A 164 -2.77 8.63 12.26
CA ALA A 164 -3.82 8.44 11.25
C ALA A 164 -5.03 9.37 11.47
N ALA A 165 -5.34 9.69 12.73
CA ALA A 165 -6.35 10.67 13.11
C ALA A 165 -5.84 12.13 13.12
N GLY A 166 -4.62 12.39 12.64
CA GLY A 166 -4.00 13.73 12.62
C GLY A 166 -3.56 14.26 13.99
N ARG A 167 -3.57 13.41 15.04
CA ARG A 167 -3.23 13.75 16.43
C ARG A 167 -1.76 13.45 16.72
N SER A 168 -1.23 14.04 17.80
CA SER A 168 0.09 13.70 18.31
C SER A 168 0.05 12.37 19.06
N ALA A 169 1.03 11.50 18.81
CA ALA A 169 1.21 10.23 19.52
C ALA A 169 1.76 10.47 20.94
N ARG A 170 1.44 9.60 21.89
CA ARG A 170 2.06 9.65 23.24
C ARG A 170 3.47 9.07 23.25
N THR A 171 4.34 9.69 24.04
CA THR A 171 5.54 9.04 24.58
C THR A 171 5.20 8.32 25.89
N SER A 172 5.98 7.30 26.26
CA SER A 172 5.72 6.56 27.50
C SER A 172 5.91 7.40 28.76
N CYS A 173 5.35 6.91 29.87
CA CYS A 173 5.39 7.54 31.19
C CYS A 173 6.19 6.71 32.22
N TYR A 174 7.37 6.22 31.85
CA TYR A 174 8.25 5.46 32.74
C TYR A 174 9.72 5.53 32.31
N GLY A 175 10.64 5.23 33.23
CA GLY A 175 12.07 5.24 32.97
C GLY A 175 12.56 6.66 32.62
N THR A 176 13.16 6.81 31.45
CA THR A 176 13.62 8.09 30.89
C THR A 176 12.61 8.76 29.94
N ALA A 177 11.42 8.19 29.78
CA ALA A 177 10.43 8.68 28.82
C ALA A 177 9.70 9.95 29.32
N PRO A 178 9.53 10.98 28.45
CA PRO A 178 9.13 12.32 28.88
C PRO A 178 7.63 12.50 29.20
N CYS A 179 6.81 11.44 29.12
CA CYS A 179 5.37 11.46 29.44
C CYS A 179 4.59 12.61 28.78
N THR A 180 4.89 12.87 27.50
CA THR A 180 4.32 13.96 26.68
C THR A 180 3.69 13.40 25.40
N THR A 181 3.36 14.28 24.45
CA THR A 181 2.94 13.89 23.09
C THR A 181 3.84 14.51 22.03
N VAL A 182 4.13 13.76 20.96
CA VAL A 182 4.91 14.21 19.80
C VAL A 182 4.19 13.89 18.49
N ARG A 183 4.39 14.72 17.46
CA ARG A 183 3.90 14.39 16.11
C ARG A 183 4.88 13.43 15.46
N LEU A 184 4.38 12.30 14.94
CA LEU A 184 5.22 11.42 14.13
C LEU A 184 5.62 12.14 12.83
N SER A 185 6.87 11.98 12.40
CA SER A 185 7.37 12.60 11.16
C SER A 185 6.71 11.94 9.94
N SER A 186 6.42 12.74 8.91
CA SER A 186 5.84 12.22 7.66
C SER A 186 6.80 11.22 6.98
N ALA A 187 8.11 11.46 7.10
CA ALA A 187 9.15 10.58 6.60
C ALA A 187 9.16 9.22 7.31
N LEU A 188 9.01 9.19 8.64
CA LEU A 188 8.87 7.95 9.43
C LEU A 188 7.66 7.13 8.95
N VAL A 189 6.45 7.70 8.97
CA VAL A 189 5.23 6.91 8.63
C VAL A 189 5.20 6.50 7.16
N THR A 190 5.75 7.32 6.26
CA THR A 190 5.91 6.95 4.84
C THR A 190 6.98 5.89 4.65
N GLY A 191 8.08 5.95 5.41
CA GLY A 191 9.14 4.95 5.41
C GLY A 191 8.62 3.58 5.83
N LEU A 192 7.88 3.52 6.94
CA LEU A 192 7.21 2.29 7.40
C LEU A 192 6.24 1.73 6.35
N ALA A 193 5.35 2.56 5.79
CA ALA A 193 4.43 2.12 4.74
C ALA A 193 5.17 1.64 3.48
N ALA A 194 6.33 2.24 3.16
CA ALA A 194 7.17 1.85 2.02
C ALA A 194 7.98 0.57 2.26
N LEU A 195 8.41 0.28 3.49
CA LEU A 195 9.06 -1.00 3.84
C LEU A 195 8.15 -2.20 3.50
N ARG A 196 6.84 -2.08 3.74
CA ARG A 196 5.86 -3.08 3.31
C ARG A 196 5.55 -2.97 1.80
N SER A 197 5.17 -1.79 1.30
CA SER A 197 4.61 -1.62 -0.06
C SER A 197 5.63 -1.54 -1.21
N ARG A 198 6.93 -1.41 -0.92
CA ARG A 198 8.00 -1.36 -1.95
C ARG A 198 9.03 -2.48 -1.79
N TYR A 199 9.36 -2.86 -0.56
CA TYR A 199 10.35 -3.92 -0.28
C TYR A 199 9.73 -5.26 0.11
N GLY A 200 8.40 -5.32 0.24
CA GLY A 200 7.63 -6.54 0.47
C GLY A 200 7.62 -7.04 1.92
N PHE A 201 8.51 -6.54 2.79
CA PHE A 201 8.70 -7.04 4.15
C PHE A 201 7.40 -7.12 4.95
N ARG A 202 7.22 -8.23 5.66
CA ARG A 202 6.39 -8.29 6.86
C ARG A 202 7.28 -8.00 8.06
N TYR A 203 6.79 -7.31 9.08
CA TYR A 203 7.61 -6.97 10.25
C TYR A 203 6.80 -6.66 11.50
N PHE A 204 7.43 -6.72 12.67
CA PHE A 204 6.85 -6.37 13.98
C PHE A 204 7.52 -5.13 14.58
N VAL A 205 6.73 -4.07 14.75
CA VAL A 205 7.15 -2.83 15.42
C VAL A 205 6.98 -2.96 16.92
N THR A 206 8.08 -2.79 17.66
CA THR A 206 8.12 -2.86 19.12
C THR A 206 8.03 -1.49 19.80
N ALA A 207 8.59 -0.43 19.19
CA ALA A 207 8.52 0.95 19.69
C ALA A 207 8.40 1.98 18.55
N ILE A 208 7.80 3.15 18.84
CA ILE A 208 7.74 4.32 17.95
C ILE A 208 8.07 5.60 18.73
N ALA A 209 7.13 6.17 19.49
CA ALA A 209 7.40 7.28 20.42
C ALA A 209 7.31 6.88 21.90
N GLY A 210 6.68 5.74 22.21
CA GLY A 210 6.72 5.09 23.52
C GLY A 210 8.06 4.47 23.88
N ALA A 211 8.03 3.60 24.89
CA ALA A 211 9.19 2.92 25.48
C ALA A 211 10.23 3.89 26.09
N SER A 212 11.34 3.34 26.62
CA SER A 212 12.30 4.06 27.48
C SER A 212 13.70 4.07 26.86
N HIS A 213 13.99 5.11 26.09
CA HIS A 213 15.23 5.37 25.37
C HIS A 213 16.03 6.51 26.01
N SER A 214 17.24 6.79 25.51
CA SER A 214 18.04 7.94 25.95
C SER A 214 17.30 9.28 25.75
N SER A 215 17.59 10.27 26.59
CA SER A 215 16.85 11.55 26.61
C SER A 215 16.91 12.37 25.31
N GLY A 216 17.92 12.13 24.46
CA GLY A 216 18.05 12.72 23.13
C GLY A 216 17.55 11.84 21.98
N SER A 217 16.87 10.72 22.26
CA SER A 217 16.49 9.73 21.25
C SER A 217 15.43 10.24 20.26
N TYR A 218 15.58 9.84 18.99
CA TYR A 218 14.62 10.12 17.92
C TYR A 218 13.21 9.55 18.16
N HIS A 219 13.03 8.57 19.05
CA HIS A 219 11.69 8.12 19.47
C HIS A 219 10.88 9.26 20.10
N TYR A 220 11.48 9.98 21.06
CA TYR A 220 10.82 11.12 21.70
C TYR A 220 10.66 12.34 20.77
N ALA A 221 11.41 12.37 19.66
CA ALA A 221 11.21 13.33 18.57
C ALA A 221 10.14 12.90 17.56
N GLY A 222 9.52 11.72 17.71
CA GLY A 222 8.52 11.17 16.78
C GLY A 222 9.12 10.74 15.43
N ARG A 223 10.42 10.41 15.40
CA ARG A 223 11.20 10.18 14.17
C ARG A 223 11.70 8.75 14.01
N ALA A 224 11.63 7.90 15.03
CA ALA A 224 12.19 6.55 15.01
C ALA A 224 11.17 5.42 15.13
N VAL A 225 11.63 4.23 14.78
CA VAL A 225 10.99 2.93 15.00
C VAL A 225 12.01 1.92 15.53
N ASP A 226 11.57 1.03 16.42
CA ASP A 226 12.25 -0.24 16.68
C ASP A 226 11.43 -1.39 16.10
N VAL A 227 12.11 -2.34 15.45
CA VAL A 227 11.53 -3.52 14.80
C VAL A 227 12.18 -4.77 15.37
N GLY A 228 11.38 -5.71 15.88
CA GLY A 228 11.85 -6.95 16.54
C GLY A 228 11.67 -8.24 15.73
N GLU A 229 10.87 -8.24 14.67
CA GLU A 229 10.64 -9.39 13.78
C GLU A 229 10.64 -8.91 12.31
N ILE A 230 11.17 -9.72 11.40
CA ILE A 230 11.01 -9.54 9.94
C ILE A 230 10.62 -10.89 9.33
N ASP A 231 9.61 -10.90 8.45
CA ASP A 231 9.12 -12.05 7.69
C ASP A 231 8.83 -13.31 8.54
N GLY A 232 8.37 -13.13 9.79
CA GLY A 232 8.11 -14.22 10.74
C GLY A 232 9.33 -14.71 11.52
N VAL A 233 10.48 -14.02 11.39
CA VAL A 233 11.74 -14.35 12.06
C VAL A 233 12.09 -13.25 13.05
N ASN A 234 12.13 -13.59 14.35
CA ASN A 234 12.63 -12.70 15.40
C ASN A 234 14.08 -12.32 15.10
N ILE A 235 14.40 -11.04 15.30
CA ILE A 235 15.73 -10.50 15.01
C ILE A 235 16.71 -11.01 16.09
N ALA A 236 17.76 -11.70 15.64
CA ALA A 236 18.79 -12.28 16.49
C ALA A 236 20.15 -12.13 15.79
N GLY A 237 20.82 -10.99 16.02
CA GLY A 237 22.11 -10.69 15.40
C GLY A 237 22.06 -10.40 13.89
N ASN A 238 23.24 -10.12 13.32
CA ASN A 238 23.41 -9.60 11.97
C ASN A 238 23.29 -10.71 10.91
N THR A 239 22.21 -10.70 10.13
CA THR A 239 21.88 -11.69 9.09
C THR A 239 21.82 -11.07 7.68
N ALA A 240 21.53 -11.87 6.66
CA ALA A 240 21.20 -11.33 5.33
C ALA A 240 19.85 -10.59 5.31
N LEU A 241 18.87 -11.04 6.10
CA LEU A 241 17.54 -10.42 6.16
C LEU A 241 17.59 -9.06 6.84
N THR A 242 18.25 -8.97 8.00
CA THR A 242 18.34 -7.72 8.76
C THR A 242 19.10 -6.65 7.98
N ARG A 243 20.21 -7.01 7.30
CA ARG A 243 20.92 -6.09 6.40
C ARG A 243 20.08 -5.60 5.22
N ARG A 244 19.21 -6.44 4.64
CA ARG A 244 18.26 -5.99 3.59
C ARG A 244 17.26 -4.98 4.15
N PHE A 245 16.75 -5.18 5.36
CA PHE A 245 15.82 -4.26 6.02
C PHE A 245 16.49 -2.93 6.39
N MET A 246 17.68 -2.98 6.99
CA MET A 246 18.50 -1.80 7.28
C MET A 246 18.78 -0.97 6.01
N ALA A 247 19.21 -1.64 4.92
CA ALA A 247 19.48 -0.99 3.64
C ALA A 247 18.21 -0.36 3.04
N ALA A 248 17.04 -0.96 3.26
CA ALA A 248 15.75 -0.37 2.86
C ALA A 248 15.40 0.87 3.72
N CYS A 249 15.67 0.88 5.03
CA CYS A 249 15.57 2.10 5.84
C CYS A 249 16.45 3.22 5.25
N THR A 250 17.73 2.96 4.98
CA THR A 250 18.67 3.94 4.39
C THR A 250 18.20 4.42 3.01
N ALA A 251 17.75 3.51 2.13
CA ALA A 251 17.22 3.86 0.81
C ALA A 251 15.90 4.65 0.87
N LEU A 252 15.14 4.54 1.95
CA LEU A 252 13.98 5.36 2.27
C LEU A 252 14.34 6.64 3.04
N GLY A 253 15.62 7.01 3.12
CA GLY A 253 16.09 8.27 3.69
C GLY A 253 16.25 8.29 5.22
N ALA A 254 16.37 7.13 5.87
CA ALA A 254 16.68 7.07 7.29
C ALA A 254 18.09 7.65 7.54
N ILE A 255 18.17 8.61 8.46
CA ILE A 255 19.42 9.30 8.85
C ILE A 255 20.23 8.52 9.88
N GLU A 256 19.60 7.60 10.60
CA GLU A 256 20.22 6.70 11.58
C GLU A 256 19.58 5.31 11.44
N VAL A 257 20.42 4.28 11.37
CA VAL A 257 20.00 2.87 11.27
C VAL A 257 20.97 2.04 12.13
N LEU A 258 20.48 1.49 13.24
CA LEU A 258 21.27 0.78 14.25
C LEU A 258 20.71 -0.62 14.49
N GLY A 259 21.58 -1.54 14.92
CA GLY A 259 21.19 -2.92 15.21
C GLY A 259 20.82 -3.77 13.97
N PRO A 260 20.74 -5.10 14.14
CA PRO A 260 21.19 -5.86 15.29
C PRO A 260 22.73 -5.95 15.31
N SER A 261 23.29 -5.87 16.50
CA SER A 261 24.73 -5.76 16.77
C SER A 261 25.13 -6.71 17.90
N ASN A 262 26.39 -6.65 18.34
CA ASN A 262 26.87 -7.35 19.53
C ASN A 262 26.80 -6.51 20.81
N ARG A 263 26.24 -5.29 20.77
CA ARG A 263 26.00 -4.47 21.96
C ARG A 263 24.67 -4.86 22.63
N SER A 264 24.58 -4.71 23.94
CA SER A 264 23.39 -5.06 24.73
C SER A 264 22.18 -4.14 24.52
N ASP A 265 22.38 -2.97 23.91
CA ASP A 265 21.32 -2.00 23.62
C ASP A 265 20.64 -2.21 22.26
N HIS A 266 21.23 -3.01 21.35
CA HIS A 266 20.66 -3.31 20.03
C HIS A 266 21.07 -4.72 19.56
N GLN A 267 20.61 -5.78 20.24
CA GLN A 267 20.95 -7.18 19.91
C GLN A 267 19.80 -7.93 19.21
N ASP A 268 18.57 -7.54 19.56
CA ASP A 268 17.30 -8.23 19.30
C ASP A 268 16.32 -7.41 18.43
N HIS A 269 16.74 -6.23 17.95
CA HIS A 269 15.95 -5.35 17.11
C HIS A 269 16.79 -4.54 16.12
N ILE A 270 16.13 -3.93 15.13
CA ILE A 270 16.66 -2.85 14.28
C ILE A 270 15.98 -1.55 14.70
N HIS A 271 16.78 -0.51 14.87
CA HIS A 271 16.36 0.87 15.02
C HIS A 271 16.50 1.60 13.68
N CYS A 272 15.48 2.37 13.24
CA CYS A 272 15.59 3.27 12.09
C CYS A 272 14.96 4.64 12.41
N ALA A 273 15.60 5.75 12.04
CA ALA A 273 15.10 7.11 12.27
C ALA A 273 15.15 8.03 11.04
N TRP A 274 14.12 8.88 10.88
CA TRP A 274 13.88 9.80 9.75
C TRP A 274 13.64 11.25 10.18
#